data_AF-A0A1A8HPA3-F1
#
_entry.id   AF-A0A1A8HPA3-F1
#
_cell.length_a   1.000
_cell.length_b   1.000
_cell.length_c   1.000
_cell.angle_alpha   90.00
_cell.angle_beta   90.00
_cell.angle_gamma   90.00
#
_symmetry.space_group_name_H-M   'P 1'
#
loop_
_entity.id
_entity.type
_entity.pdbx_description
1 polymer ?
#
loop_
_entity_poly.entity_id
_entity_poly.type
_entity_poly.pdbx_seq_one_letter_code
_entity_poly.pdbx_strand_id
1 'polypeptide(L)'
;MTQAEKEVENGKEKEKDRDKEKEKEQQRGVKRPIAPAAIAEPLQEQIQSNFVIVIHPGSRTVRIGRATDTVPITIPHVIARRHKQSGQPRYEDTWLLREGLNKPESNEQRQNGLKMVDQAIWSKKMSNGMRRTPVSAEQARAYNCQIRPAVLDSSSRVKWTNTSHHPAYLVGDEAVYVNPSDCYNVHWPVVRGQLNVHSGSGGSLTAVLADLETIWSHVIQKHLDIPLKDLKYYRCILLVPDIYNRQHIKEMVSMLLLNMGFSAIIVHQESVCATFGSGLSSACVVDVGDQKTSVCCVEDGVSHRNSRLCLAYGGSDVTRTFFWHLQRAGFPYRDCQLTSRLDCQLLQHLKENVCHLSQDISGLQDHEFQTRFPEAPAFLYQIRLGDEKLQAPMGLFYPTTFGIVGQKMTSLQHRSQGDSEDPHDEHYLLATQNKQDQSSKSTADRKAVSRLGGGLDGEVSCQGRTGETSDIPRSSGTGGGGGSRGEMELGSAQGECLMGTGEVEEPLSTHLSRKTAIISQFESKALGLDKAILHSIDCCGKEVVMM
;
A
#
# COMPACT_ATOMS: atom_id res chain seq x y z
N MET A 1 -76.70 -21.68 55.83
CA MET A 1 -75.44 -22.30 56.27
C MET A 1 -75.30 -22.15 57.77
N THR A 2 -75.05 -23.28 58.44
CA THR A 2 -74.89 -23.39 59.90
C THR A 2 -73.54 -22.82 60.34
N GLN A 3 -73.41 -22.51 61.63
CA GLN A 3 -72.18 -21.94 62.23
C GLN A 3 -70.95 -22.85 62.01
N ALA A 4 -71.15 -24.15 61.76
CA ALA A 4 -70.12 -25.12 61.42
C ALA A 4 -69.63 -25.03 59.96
N GLU A 5 -70.40 -24.45 59.04
CA GLU A 5 -70.00 -24.31 57.62
C GLU A 5 -69.14 -23.06 57.38
N LYS A 6 -69.28 -22.02 58.22
CA LYS A 6 -68.43 -20.82 58.17
C LYS A 6 -67.02 -21.04 58.72
N GLU A 7 -66.82 -22.02 59.59
CA GLU A 7 -65.49 -22.33 60.15
C GLU A 7 -64.62 -23.15 59.19
N VAL A 8 -65.23 -23.97 58.33
CA VAL A 8 -64.52 -24.76 57.30
C VAL A 8 -64.09 -23.89 56.11
N GLU A 9 -64.86 -22.84 55.78
CA GLU A 9 -64.53 -21.90 54.71
C GLU A 9 -63.40 -20.94 55.12
N ASN A 10 -63.43 -20.43 56.36
CA ASN A 10 -62.35 -19.62 56.95
C ASN A 10 -61.03 -20.39 57.14
N GLY A 11 -61.10 -21.71 57.34
CA GLY A 11 -59.92 -22.58 57.43
C GLY A 11 -59.19 -22.72 56.09
N LYS A 12 -59.94 -22.86 55.00
CA LYS A 12 -59.40 -22.99 53.63
C LYS A 12 -58.80 -21.69 53.09
N GLU A 13 -59.33 -20.53 53.46
CA GLU A 13 -58.72 -19.24 53.09
C GLU A 13 -57.41 -18.98 53.85
N LYS A 14 -57.33 -19.32 55.15
CA LYS A 14 -56.09 -19.19 55.95
C LYS A 14 -54.97 -20.13 55.52
N GLU A 15 -55.30 -21.32 55.00
CA GLU A 15 -54.31 -22.25 54.47
C GLU A 15 -53.76 -21.77 53.12
N LYS A 16 -54.62 -21.20 52.26
CA LYS A 16 -54.26 -20.63 50.96
C LYS A 16 -53.39 -19.36 51.07
N ASP A 17 -53.57 -18.56 52.12
CA ASP A 17 -52.71 -17.41 52.39
C ASP A 17 -51.36 -17.79 53.00
N ARG A 18 -51.29 -18.87 53.80
CA ARG A 18 -50.03 -19.43 54.31
C ARG A 18 -49.16 -20.04 53.22
N ASP A 19 -49.75 -20.67 52.21
CA ASP A 19 -49.00 -21.20 51.06
C ASP A 19 -48.49 -20.08 50.14
N LYS A 20 -49.24 -18.98 49.99
CA LYS A 20 -48.78 -17.76 49.29
C LYS A 20 -47.66 -17.03 50.03
N GLU A 21 -47.65 -17.05 51.37
CA GLU A 21 -46.53 -16.50 52.16
C GLU A 21 -45.28 -17.36 52.06
N LYS A 22 -45.41 -18.69 52.05
CA LYS A 22 -44.28 -19.62 51.83
C LYS A 22 -43.67 -19.51 50.42
N GLU A 23 -44.48 -19.30 49.38
CA GLU A 23 -43.98 -18.97 48.03
C GLU A 23 -43.28 -17.60 47.98
N LYS A 24 -43.75 -16.60 48.75
CA LYS A 24 -43.11 -15.28 48.85
C LYS A 24 -41.80 -15.29 49.65
N GLU A 25 -41.64 -16.17 50.64
CA GLU A 25 -40.38 -16.34 51.38
C GLU A 25 -39.34 -17.15 50.61
N GLN A 26 -39.73 -18.19 49.84
CA GLN A 26 -38.80 -18.93 48.98
C GLN A 26 -38.28 -18.13 47.78
N GLN A 27 -38.97 -17.06 47.38
CA GLN A 27 -38.49 -16.12 46.34
C GLN A 27 -37.56 -15.00 46.86
N ARG A 28 -37.36 -14.87 48.18
CA ARG A 28 -36.49 -13.83 48.78
C ARG A 28 -35.02 -14.23 48.94
N GLY A 29 -34.63 -15.44 48.54
CA GLY A 29 -33.29 -16.01 48.79
C GLY A 29 -32.41 -16.30 47.56
N VAL A 30 -32.87 -16.08 46.33
CA VAL A 30 -32.05 -16.35 45.13
C VAL A 30 -31.53 -15.04 44.57
N LYS A 31 -30.23 -14.78 44.80
CA LYS A 31 -29.47 -13.74 44.09
C LYS A 31 -29.58 -14.02 42.59
N ARG A 32 -30.40 -13.25 41.88
CA ARG A 32 -30.27 -13.13 40.42
C ARG A 32 -28.81 -12.70 40.14
N PRO A 33 -28.13 -13.27 39.14
CA PRO A 33 -26.91 -12.64 38.66
C PRO A 33 -27.29 -11.20 38.32
N ILE A 34 -26.58 -10.24 38.91
CA ILE A 34 -26.62 -8.87 38.43
C ILE A 34 -26.08 -8.97 37.01
N ALA A 35 -26.96 -9.11 36.02
CA ALA A 35 -26.63 -8.71 34.68
C ALA A 35 -26.18 -7.25 34.84
N PRO A 36 -24.95 -6.89 34.41
CA PRO A 36 -24.60 -5.49 34.34
C PRO A 36 -25.76 -4.81 33.63
N ALA A 37 -26.26 -3.71 34.18
CA ALA A 37 -27.15 -2.85 33.41
C ALA A 37 -26.48 -2.72 32.04
N ALA A 38 -27.16 -3.16 30.98
CA ALA A 38 -26.69 -2.89 29.64
C ALA A 38 -26.53 -1.37 29.65
N ILE A 39 -25.28 -0.93 29.70
CA ILE A 39 -24.94 0.46 29.50
C ILE A 39 -25.53 0.68 28.12
N ALA A 40 -26.66 1.38 28.04
CA ALA A 40 -27.12 1.89 26.77
C ALA A 40 -25.88 2.59 26.22
N GLU A 41 -25.31 2.08 25.13
CA GLU A 41 -24.20 2.76 24.49
C GLU A 41 -24.66 4.21 24.38
N PRO A 42 -23.97 5.16 25.02
CA PRO A 42 -24.40 6.53 24.97
C PRO A 42 -24.56 6.84 23.49
N LEU A 43 -25.72 7.38 23.08
CA LEU A 43 -25.96 7.84 21.72
C LEU A 43 -24.72 8.61 21.34
N GLN A 44 -23.87 7.96 20.54
CA GLN A 44 -22.48 8.31 20.40
C GLN A 44 -22.51 9.70 19.76
N GLU A 45 -22.35 10.76 20.57
CA GLU A 45 -22.52 12.16 20.17
C GLU A 45 -21.84 12.31 18.82
N GLN A 46 -22.62 12.40 17.73
CA GLN A 46 -22.19 12.13 16.35
C GLN A 46 -20.69 12.33 16.14
N ILE A 47 -19.89 11.30 16.47
CA ILE A 47 -18.46 11.54 16.62
C ILE A 47 -18.00 11.90 15.23
N GLN A 48 -17.27 13.01 15.09
CA GLN A 48 -16.84 13.52 13.80
C GLN A 48 -16.14 12.44 12.95
N SER A 49 -15.51 11.45 13.58
CA SER A 49 -14.87 10.29 12.96
C SER A 49 -15.85 9.28 12.32
N ASN A 50 -17.12 9.22 12.73
CA ASN A 50 -18.13 8.36 12.10
C ASN A 50 -18.46 8.83 10.67
N PHE A 51 -18.15 10.09 10.37
CA PHE A 51 -18.24 10.72 9.04
C PHE A 51 -16.87 10.80 8.34
N VAL A 52 -15.91 9.97 8.75
CA VAL A 52 -14.59 9.85 8.10
C VAL A 52 -14.42 8.44 7.60
N ILE A 53 -14.23 8.29 6.29
CA ILE A 53 -13.90 7.02 5.65
C ILE A 53 -12.39 6.96 5.46
N VAL A 54 -11.78 5.87 5.92
CA VAL A 54 -10.36 5.58 5.71
C VAL A 54 -10.24 4.58 4.58
N ILE A 55 -9.46 4.91 3.55
CA ILE A 55 -9.19 4.06 2.39
C ILE A 55 -7.70 3.74 2.36
N HIS A 56 -7.37 2.46 2.49
CA HIS A 56 -6.01 1.95 2.38
C HIS A 56 -5.94 0.94 1.22
N PRO A 57 -5.55 1.40 0.02
CA PRO A 57 -5.41 0.55 -1.15
C PRO A 57 -4.11 -0.28 -1.08
N GLY A 58 -4.20 -1.55 -1.47
CA GLY A 58 -3.05 -2.43 -1.67
C GLY A 58 -3.17 -3.18 -2.99
N SER A 59 -2.09 -3.84 -3.42
CA SER A 59 -2.09 -4.57 -4.71
C SER A 59 -3.08 -5.74 -4.74
N ARG A 60 -3.26 -6.43 -3.61
CA ARG A 60 -4.10 -7.64 -3.54
C ARG A 60 -5.42 -7.41 -2.82
N THR A 61 -5.40 -6.55 -1.81
CA THR A 61 -6.54 -6.25 -0.95
C THR A 61 -6.65 -4.75 -0.76
N VAL A 62 -7.89 -4.27 -0.64
CA VAL A 62 -8.20 -2.90 -0.24
C VAL A 62 -8.87 -2.97 1.12
N ARG A 63 -8.48 -2.07 2.03
CA ARG A 63 -9.09 -1.92 3.35
C ARG A 63 -9.85 -0.61 3.41
N ILE A 64 -11.14 -0.66 3.68
CA ILE A 64 -12.01 0.52 3.75
C ILE A 64 -12.88 0.40 5.01
N GLY A 65 -13.00 1.48 5.76
CA GLY A 65 -13.85 1.51 6.95
C GLY A 65 -14.11 2.94 7.41
N ARG A 66 -15.06 3.10 8.32
CA ARG A 66 -15.17 4.34 9.11
C ARG A 66 -13.97 4.43 10.04
N ALA A 67 -13.55 5.63 10.39
CA ALA A 67 -12.49 5.81 11.38
C ALA A 67 -12.87 5.33 12.80
N THR A 68 -14.17 5.10 13.04
CA THR A 68 -14.72 4.48 14.26
C THR A 68 -14.74 2.95 14.22
N ASP A 69 -14.61 2.34 13.04
CA ASP A 69 -14.67 0.88 12.92
C ASP A 69 -13.41 0.26 13.56
N THR A 70 -13.60 -0.79 14.36
CA THR A 70 -12.48 -1.50 15.00
C THR A 70 -11.65 -2.30 14.01
N VAL A 71 -12.29 -2.80 12.95
CA VAL A 71 -11.66 -3.58 11.88
C VAL A 71 -12.21 -3.09 10.54
N PRO A 72 -11.36 -2.69 9.59
CA PRO A 72 -11.83 -2.26 8.28
C PRO A 72 -12.34 -3.45 7.47
N ILE A 73 -13.28 -3.19 6.57
CA ILE A 73 -13.67 -4.15 5.54
C ILE A 73 -12.46 -4.39 4.66
N THR A 74 -12.07 -5.66 4.50
CA THR A 74 -10.95 -6.07 3.66
C THR A 74 -11.47 -6.98 2.56
N ILE A 75 -11.36 -6.54 1.31
CA ILE A 75 -11.78 -7.34 0.15
C ILE A 75 -10.65 -7.45 -0.89
N PRO A 76 -10.69 -8.45 -1.79
CA PRO A 76 -9.84 -8.46 -2.98
C PRO A 76 -9.92 -7.15 -3.77
N HIS A 77 -8.78 -6.54 -4.09
CA HIS A 77 -8.73 -5.29 -4.85
C HIS A 77 -8.77 -5.56 -6.36
N VAL A 78 -9.86 -6.16 -6.82
CA VAL A 78 -10.04 -6.64 -8.19
C VAL A 78 -11.46 -6.39 -8.68
N ILE A 79 -11.57 -6.15 -9.98
CA ILE A 79 -12.83 -5.99 -10.68
C ILE A 79 -12.85 -6.87 -11.93
N ALA A 80 -13.99 -7.47 -12.22
CA ALA A 80 -14.25 -8.11 -13.49
C ALA A 80 -15.20 -7.22 -14.31
N ARG A 81 -14.84 -6.84 -15.53
CA ARG A 81 -15.67 -6.03 -16.43
C ARG A 81 -16.17 -6.82 -17.60
N ARG A 82 -17.48 -6.74 -17.86
CA ARG A 82 -18.11 -7.48 -18.96
C ARG A 82 -17.69 -6.94 -20.32
N HIS A 83 -17.54 -7.83 -21.27
CA HIS A 83 -17.36 -7.48 -22.68
C HIS A 83 -18.58 -6.72 -23.21
N LYS A 84 -18.30 -5.71 -24.04
CA LYS A 84 -19.36 -4.92 -24.71
C LYS A 84 -19.83 -5.59 -25.99
N GLN A 85 -18.96 -6.37 -26.63
CA GLN A 85 -19.21 -7.04 -27.91
C GLN A 85 -18.87 -8.52 -27.79
N SER A 86 -19.56 -9.35 -28.58
CA SER A 86 -19.25 -10.78 -28.68
C SER A 86 -17.89 -11.00 -29.35
N GLY A 87 -17.13 -12.00 -28.90
CA GLY A 87 -15.85 -12.38 -29.50
C GLY A 87 -14.67 -11.48 -29.13
N GLN A 88 -14.81 -10.57 -28.15
CA GLN A 88 -13.68 -9.80 -27.64
C GLN A 88 -12.66 -10.73 -26.96
N PRO A 89 -11.35 -10.54 -27.20
CA PRO A 89 -10.34 -11.34 -26.52
C PRO A 89 -10.39 -11.06 -25.03
N ARG A 90 -10.39 -12.13 -24.23
CA ARG A 90 -10.37 -12.04 -22.78
C ARG A 90 -9.02 -11.47 -22.33
N TYR A 91 -9.07 -10.45 -21.49
CA TYR A 91 -7.93 -9.88 -20.81
C TYR A 91 -7.98 -10.24 -19.32
N GLU A 92 -6.85 -10.65 -18.77
CA GLU A 92 -6.74 -10.96 -17.35
C GLU A 92 -5.37 -10.53 -16.85
N ASP A 93 -5.37 -9.60 -15.90
CA ASP A 93 -4.16 -9.17 -15.22
C ASP A 93 -3.52 -10.34 -14.46
N THR A 94 -2.20 -10.46 -14.57
CA THR A 94 -1.43 -11.51 -13.91
C THR A 94 -1.26 -11.24 -12.42
N TRP A 95 -1.40 -12.28 -11.58
CA TRP A 95 -1.15 -12.18 -10.14
C TRP A 95 0.24 -12.68 -9.73
N LEU A 96 0.47 -14.00 -9.72
CA LEU A 96 1.75 -14.58 -9.25
C LEU A 96 2.86 -14.54 -10.32
N LEU A 97 2.46 -14.45 -11.59
CA LEU A 97 3.38 -14.26 -12.71
C LEU A 97 3.70 -12.78 -12.89
N ARG A 98 4.90 -12.53 -13.40
CA ARG A 98 5.40 -11.19 -13.73
C ARG A 98 6.50 -11.29 -14.78
N GLU A 99 6.85 -10.14 -15.37
CA GLU A 99 7.97 -10.04 -16.29
C GLU A 99 9.31 -10.39 -15.60
N GLY A 100 10.24 -10.91 -16.40
CA GLY A 100 11.59 -11.23 -15.95
C GLY A 100 11.79 -12.62 -15.34
N LEU A 101 10.75 -13.45 -15.23
CA LEU A 101 10.85 -14.80 -14.62
C LEU A 101 11.42 -15.90 -15.52
N ASN A 102 11.35 -15.70 -16.84
CA ASN A 102 11.70 -16.69 -17.86
C ASN A 102 12.78 -16.16 -18.82
N LYS A 103 13.65 -15.27 -18.34
CA LYS A 103 14.85 -14.88 -19.10
C LYS A 103 15.87 -16.03 -19.07
N PRO A 104 16.80 -16.12 -20.03
CA PRO A 104 17.81 -17.18 -20.07
C PRO A 104 18.55 -17.38 -18.74
N GLU A 105 18.83 -16.28 -18.03
CA GLU A 105 19.56 -16.24 -16.78
C GLU A 105 18.67 -16.49 -15.54
N SER A 106 17.33 -16.44 -15.67
CA SER A 106 16.41 -16.54 -14.54
C SER A 106 16.53 -17.84 -13.77
N ASN A 107 16.73 -18.96 -14.47
CA ASN A 107 16.89 -20.27 -13.84
C ASN A 107 18.21 -20.37 -13.06
N GLU A 108 19.31 -19.88 -13.64
CA GLU A 108 20.61 -19.87 -12.98
C GLU A 108 20.60 -18.95 -11.75
N GLN A 109 20.02 -17.75 -11.89
CA GLN A 109 19.86 -16.81 -10.78
C GLN A 109 19.06 -17.42 -9.63
N ARG A 110 17.96 -18.13 -9.93
CA ARG A 110 17.14 -18.84 -8.94
C ARG A 110 17.94 -19.91 -8.20
N GLN A 111 18.71 -20.73 -8.90
CA GLN A 111 19.55 -21.77 -8.30
C GLN A 111 20.66 -21.18 -7.43
N ASN A 112 21.30 -20.10 -7.88
CA ASN A 112 22.34 -19.43 -7.11
C ASN A 112 21.76 -18.75 -5.86
N GLY A 113 20.57 -18.15 -5.96
CA GLY A 113 19.83 -17.63 -4.80
C GLY A 113 19.52 -18.72 -3.79
N LEU A 114 19.01 -19.88 -4.24
CA LEU A 114 18.74 -21.02 -3.37
C LEU A 114 20.00 -21.51 -2.63
N LYS A 115 21.16 -21.58 -3.30
CA LYS A 115 22.42 -21.93 -2.63
C LYS A 115 22.78 -20.96 -1.51
N MET A 116 22.53 -19.66 -1.69
CA MET A 116 22.75 -18.65 -0.64
C MET A 116 21.79 -18.84 0.53
N VAL A 117 20.52 -19.18 0.24
CA VAL A 117 19.53 -19.52 1.27
C VAL A 117 19.97 -20.76 2.05
N ASP A 118 20.38 -21.83 1.38
CA ASP A 118 20.85 -23.07 2.02
C ASP A 118 22.07 -22.80 2.91
N GLN A 119 23.03 -22.01 2.42
CA GLN A 119 24.19 -21.59 3.20
C GLN A 119 23.77 -20.80 4.44
N ALA A 120 22.81 -19.88 4.32
CA ALA A 120 22.32 -19.07 5.44
C ALA A 120 21.64 -19.94 6.50
N ILE A 121 20.76 -20.86 6.08
CA ILE A 121 20.07 -21.81 6.95
C ILE A 121 21.10 -22.67 7.69
N TRP A 122 22.06 -23.25 6.96
CA TRP A 122 23.11 -24.10 7.57
C TRP A 122 24.05 -23.35 8.52
N SER A 123 24.32 -22.07 8.24
CA SER A 123 25.18 -21.23 9.08
C SER A 123 24.58 -20.95 10.46
N LYS A 124 23.24 -20.87 10.53
CA LYS A 124 22.50 -20.60 11.76
C LYS A 124 22.27 -21.92 12.52
N LYS A 125 22.72 -21.96 13.77
CA LYS A 125 22.48 -23.11 14.65
C LYS A 125 21.02 -23.13 15.12
N MET A 126 20.51 -24.32 15.39
CA MET A 126 19.26 -24.52 16.12
C MET A 126 19.44 -24.13 17.60
N SER A 127 18.34 -23.99 18.32
CA SER A 127 18.34 -23.58 19.74
C SER A 127 19.12 -24.54 20.65
N ASN A 128 19.27 -25.80 20.25
CA ASN A 128 20.11 -26.80 20.95
C ASN A 128 21.61 -26.70 20.63
N GLY A 129 22.04 -25.69 19.85
CA GLY A 129 23.44 -25.47 19.47
C GLY A 129 23.94 -26.35 18.32
N MET A 130 23.13 -27.30 17.84
CA MET A 130 23.48 -28.18 16.72
C MET A 130 23.16 -27.50 15.38
N ARG A 131 23.86 -27.93 14.33
CA ARG A 131 23.50 -27.53 12.96
C ARG A 131 22.26 -28.29 12.50
N ARG A 132 21.40 -27.61 11.76
CA ARG A 132 20.23 -28.21 11.11
C ARG A 132 20.69 -29.25 10.09
N THR A 133 20.15 -30.46 10.17
CA THR A 133 20.35 -31.49 9.15
C THR A 133 19.43 -31.17 7.96
N PRO A 134 19.99 -30.89 6.77
CA PRO A 134 19.19 -30.60 5.61
C PRO A 134 18.44 -31.84 5.13
N VAL A 135 17.27 -31.63 4.57
CA VAL A 135 16.46 -32.69 3.97
C VAL A 135 16.37 -32.47 2.47
N SER A 136 16.67 -33.50 1.68
CA SER A 136 16.54 -33.43 0.22
C SER A 136 15.07 -33.49 -0.23
N ALA A 137 14.70 -32.60 -1.14
CA ALA A 137 13.41 -32.62 -1.83
C ALA A 137 13.13 -33.96 -2.54
N GLU A 138 14.17 -34.70 -2.95
CA GLU A 138 14.03 -36.02 -3.59
C GLU A 138 13.44 -37.07 -2.64
N GLN A 139 13.76 -36.99 -1.34
CA GLN A 139 13.21 -37.89 -0.33
C GLN A 139 11.69 -37.66 -0.16
N ALA A 140 11.27 -36.38 -0.15
CA ALA A 140 9.86 -36.02 -0.15
C ALA A 140 9.15 -36.47 -1.46
N ARG A 141 9.82 -36.26 -2.60
CA ARG A 141 9.29 -36.59 -3.93
C ARG A 141 8.92 -38.06 -4.09
N ALA A 142 9.76 -38.98 -3.59
CA ALA A 142 9.51 -40.41 -3.67
C ALA A 142 8.15 -40.81 -3.03
N TYR A 143 7.78 -40.15 -1.92
CA TYR A 143 6.49 -40.32 -1.26
C TYR A 143 5.38 -39.54 -1.97
N ASN A 144 5.58 -38.23 -2.20
CA ASN A 144 4.56 -37.32 -2.72
C ASN A 144 4.04 -37.72 -4.11
N CYS A 145 4.90 -38.24 -4.99
CA CYS A 145 4.47 -38.69 -6.32
C CYS A 145 3.54 -39.91 -6.31
N GLN A 146 3.51 -40.67 -5.22
CA GLN A 146 2.62 -41.82 -5.04
C GLN A 146 1.25 -41.42 -4.50
N ILE A 147 1.13 -40.24 -3.90
CA ILE A 147 -0.13 -39.76 -3.33
C ILE A 147 -1.21 -39.64 -4.41
N ARG A 148 -2.41 -40.04 -4.03
CA ARG A 148 -3.66 -39.79 -4.74
C ARG A 148 -4.59 -39.04 -3.79
N PRO A 149 -5.34 -38.04 -4.27
CA PRO A 149 -6.28 -37.33 -3.42
C PRO A 149 -7.39 -38.26 -2.94
N ALA A 150 -7.79 -38.11 -1.68
CA ALA A 150 -9.04 -38.66 -1.19
C ALA A 150 -10.20 -37.72 -1.54
N VAL A 151 -11.32 -38.27 -1.99
CA VAL A 151 -12.55 -37.50 -2.23
C VAL A 151 -13.26 -37.30 -0.89
N LEU A 152 -13.35 -36.05 -0.42
CA LEU A 152 -14.06 -35.70 0.81
C LEU A 152 -15.56 -35.55 0.59
N ASP A 153 -15.94 -34.83 -0.47
CA ASP A 153 -17.33 -34.61 -0.86
C ASP A 153 -17.39 -34.66 -2.39
N SER A 154 -18.49 -35.20 -2.91
CA SER A 154 -18.82 -35.26 -4.34
C SER A 154 -18.90 -33.87 -4.97
N SER A 155 -19.19 -32.84 -4.18
CA SER A 155 -19.19 -31.44 -4.59
C SER A 155 -18.40 -30.58 -3.61
N SER A 156 -17.57 -29.66 -4.13
CA SER A 156 -16.85 -28.68 -3.32
C SER A 156 -17.77 -27.70 -2.59
N ARG A 157 -19.03 -27.57 -3.01
CA ARG A 157 -20.04 -26.55 -2.61
C ARG A 157 -19.66 -25.11 -2.98
N VAL A 158 -18.45 -24.90 -3.49
CA VAL A 158 -18.03 -23.65 -4.10
C VAL A 158 -18.67 -23.57 -5.48
N LYS A 159 -19.15 -22.38 -5.84
CA LYS A 159 -19.78 -22.12 -7.14
C LYS A 159 -19.09 -20.95 -7.81
N TRP A 160 -19.11 -20.93 -9.14
CA TRP A 160 -18.79 -19.73 -9.88
C TRP A 160 -19.78 -18.63 -9.54
N THR A 161 -19.32 -17.38 -9.61
CA THR A 161 -20.18 -16.20 -9.50
C THR A 161 -21.27 -16.28 -10.57
N ASN A 162 -22.53 -16.09 -10.16
CA ASN A 162 -23.65 -16.16 -11.10
C ASN A 162 -23.66 -14.92 -12.01
N THR A 163 -23.34 -15.13 -13.29
CA THR A 163 -23.28 -14.08 -14.32
C THR A 163 -24.48 -14.07 -15.27
N SER A 164 -25.52 -14.88 -15.01
CA SER A 164 -26.68 -15.02 -15.91
C SER A 164 -27.51 -13.74 -16.08
N HIS A 165 -27.44 -12.82 -15.11
CA HIS A 165 -28.09 -11.51 -15.19
C HIS A 165 -27.23 -10.45 -15.90
N HIS A 166 -26.10 -10.87 -16.50
CA HIS A 166 -25.19 -10.05 -17.29
C HIS A 166 -24.72 -8.76 -16.59
N PRO A 167 -24.21 -8.85 -15.34
CA PRO A 167 -23.75 -7.66 -14.63
C PRO A 167 -22.66 -6.94 -15.42
N ALA A 168 -22.69 -5.60 -15.45
CA ALA A 168 -21.68 -4.81 -16.15
C ALA A 168 -20.28 -5.00 -15.55
N TYR A 169 -20.24 -5.24 -14.23
CA TYR A 169 -19.03 -5.52 -13.48
C TYR A 169 -19.31 -6.39 -12.25
N LEU A 170 -18.26 -7.02 -11.73
CA LEU A 170 -18.23 -7.74 -10.45
C LEU A 170 -17.01 -7.27 -9.67
N VAL A 171 -17.09 -7.22 -8.34
CA VAL A 171 -16.03 -6.67 -7.47
C VAL A 171 -15.62 -7.69 -6.40
N GLY A 172 -14.35 -7.66 -6.00
CA GLY A 172 -13.91 -8.42 -4.83
C GLY A 172 -13.93 -9.93 -5.08
N ASP A 173 -14.42 -10.69 -4.11
CA ASP A 173 -14.52 -12.15 -4.24
C ASP A 173 -15.37 -12.57 -5.44
N GLU A 174 -16.46 -11.85 -5.74
CA GLU A 174 -17.30 -12.13 -6.91
C GLU A 174 -16.50 -12.05 -8.22
N ALA A 175 -15.55 -11.12 -8.33
CA ALA A 175 -14.65 -11.00 -9.48
C ALA A 175 -13.63 -12.15 -9.54
N VAL A 176 -13.10 -12.58 -8.39
CA VAL A 176 -12.16 -13.71 -8.31
C VAL A 176 -12.81 -15.02 -8.77
N TYR A 177 -14.07 -15.23 -8.38
CA TYR A 177 -14.86 -16.43 -8.71
C TYR A 177 -15.66 -16.30 -10.01
N VAL A 178 -15.33 -15.36 -10.92
CA VAL A 178 -15.87 -15.40 -12.28
C VAL A 178 -15.39 -16.64 -13.01
N ASN A 179 -16.25 -17.30 -13.77
CA ASN A 179 -15.85 -18.43 -14.60
C ASN A 179 -14.88 -17.95 -15.71
N PRO A 180 -13.72 -18.59 -15.91
CA PRO A 180 -12.80 -18.28 -17.01
C PRO A 180 -13.44 -18.32 -18.42
N SER A 181 -14.52 -19.08 -18.59
CA SER A 181 -15.29 -19.15 -19.85
C SER A 181 -16.28 -17.99 -20.05
N ASP A 182 -16.57 -17.20 -19.01
CA ASP A 182 -17.48 -16.06 -19.14
C ASP A 182 -16.81 -14.85 -19.83
N CYS A 183 -17.63 -13.98 -20.42
CA CYS A 183 -17.20 -12.80 -21.18
C CYS A 183 -16.82 -11.60 -20.29
N TYR A 184 -15.87 -11.81 -19.38
CA TYR A 184 -15.33 -10.76 -18.51
C TYR A 184 -13.82 -10.65 -18.62
N ASN A 185 -13.33 -9.42 -18.66
CA ASN A 185 -11.94 -9.11 -18.38
C ASN A 185 -11.76 -8.95 -16.86
N VAL A 186 -10.60 -9.32 -16.33
CA VAL A 186 -10.29 -9.19 -14.90
C VAL A 186 -9.10 -8.27 -14.72
N HIS A 187 -9.29 -7.24 -13.89
CA HIS A 187 -8.35 -6.14 -13.72
C HIS A 187 -7.95 -5.99 -12.25
N TRP A 188 -6.65 -5.84 -12.01
CA TRP A 188 -6.07 -5.50 -10.71
C TRP A 188 -5.57 -4.05 -10.78
N PRO A 189 -6.32 -3.06 -10.26
CA PRO A 189 -6.00 -1.64 -10.49
C PRO A 189 -4.69 -1.17 -9.85
N VAL A 190 -4.17 -1.94 -8.90
CA VAL A 190 -2.91 -1.67 -8.21
C VAL A 190 -1.99 -2.87 -8.35
N VAL A 191 -0.78 -2.66 -8.87
CA VAL A 191 0.27 -3.67 -9.00
C VAL A 191 1.55 -3.12 -8.41
N ARG A 192 2.21 -3.91 -7.55
CA ARG A 192 3.45 -3.54 -6.83
C ARG A 192 3.39 -2.15 -6.16
N GLY A 193 2.23 -1.83 -5.56
CA GLY A 193 2.02 -0.56 -4.83
C GLY A 193 1.83 0.67 -5.71
N GLN A 194 1.67 0.53 -7.02
CA GLN A 194 1.40 1.62 -7.94
C GLN A 194 0.16 1.32 -8.79
N LEU A 195 -0.44 2.35 -9.39
CA LEU A 195 -1.53 2.15 -10.35
C LEU A 195 -1.06 1.26 -11.51
N ASN A 196 -1.87 0.27 -11.88
CA ASN A 196 -1.55 -0.73 -12.91
C ASN A 196 -1.77 -0.17 -14.32
N VAL A 197 -0.91 0.78 -14.71
CA VAL A 197 -0.97 1.41 -16.04
C VAL A 197 -0.17 0.55 -17.05
N HIS A 198 -0.82 0.13 -18.13
CA HIS A 198 -0.23 -0.70 -19.19
C HIS A 198 -0.95 -0.52 -20.54
N SER A 199 -0.40 -1.10 -21.62
CA SER A 199 -0.94 -0.97 -22.97
C SER A 199 -2.17 -1.85 -23.28
N GLY A 200 -2.39 -2.90 -22.49
CA GLY A 200 -3.56 -3.78 -22.61
C GLY A 200 -4.90 -3.15 -22.21
N SER A 201 -5.99 -3.92 -22.37
CA SER A 201 -7.35 -3.49 -22.01
C SER A 201 -7.43 -3.14 -20.52
N GLY A 202 -8.03 -1.98 -20.19
CA GLY A 202 -8.13 -1.50 -18.80
C GLY A 202 -6.88 -0.80 -18.25
N GLY A 203 -5.78 -0.76 -19.01
CA GLY A 203 -4.51 -0.23 -18.51
C GLY A 203 -4.28 1.28 -18.69
N SER A 204 -5.21 2.03 -19.27
CA SER A 204 -5.09 3.49 -19.30
C SER A 204 -5.31 4.07 -17.90
N LEU A 205 -4.66 5.19 -17.57
CA LEU A 205 -4.83 5.86 -16.27
C LEU A 205 -6.32 6.12 -15.95
N THR A 206 -7.09 6.55 -16.94
CA THR A 206 -8.54 6.78 -16.81
C THR A 206 -9.33 5.50 -16.54
N ALA A 207 -8.96 4.38 -17.16
CA ALA A 207 -9.63 3.10 -16.91
C ALA A 207 -9.31 2.56 -15.52
N VAL A 208 -8.04 2.64 -15.10
CA VAL A 208 -7.61 2.27 -13.74
C VAL A 208 -8.33 3.10 -12.68
N LEU A 209 -8.46 4.42 -12.88
CA LEU A 209 -9.21 5.28 -11.95
C LEU A 209 -10.70 4.92 -11.93
N ALA A 210 -11.33 4.66 -13.08
CA ALA A 210 -12.72 4.21 -13.12
C ALA A 210 -12.92 2.87 -12.41
N ASP A 211 -11.94 1.97 -12.46
CA ASP A 211 -11.94 0.70 -11.73
C ASP A 211 -11.83 0.92 -10.22
N LEU A 212 -10.92 1.79 -9.77
CA LEU A 212 -10.81 2.18 -8.36
C LEU A 212 -12.11 2.81 -7.85
N GLU A 213 -12.67 3.77 -8.59
CA GLU A 213 -13.95 4.41 -8.26
C GLU A 213 -15.07 3.37 -8.10
N THR A 214 -15.17 2.43 -9.04
CA THR A 214 -16.19 1.36 -9.03
C THR A 214 -16.01 0.45 -7.82
N ILE A 215 -14.79 -0.01 -7.54
CA ILE A 215 -14.51 -0.91 -6.41
C ILE A 215 -14.78 -0.21 -5.09
N TRP A 216 -14.27 1.00 -4.88
CA TRP A 216 -14.41 1.70 -3.61
C TRP A 216 -15.86 2.11 -3.36
N SER A 217 -16.56 2.57 -4.39
CA SER A 217 -18.00 2.85 -4.33
C SER A 217 -18.81 1.60 -3.97
N HIS A 218 -18.46 0.44 -4.55
CA HIS A 218 -19.10 -0.83 -4.23
C HIS A 218 -18.92 -1.20 -2.76
N VAL A 219 -17.71 -1.05 -2.20
CA VAL A 219 -17.45 -1.34 -0.78
C VAL A 219 -18.23 -0.41 0.13
N ILE A 220 -18.22 0.89 -0.16
CA ILE A 220 -18.94 1.91 0.62
C ILE A 220 -20.45 1.64 0.63
N GLN A 221 -21.03 1.31 -0.53
CA GLN A 221 -22.47 1.04 -0.62
C GLN A 221 -22.86 -0.30 0.00
N LYS A 222 -22.16 -1.39 -0.36
CA LYS A 222 -22.59 -2.76 -0.04
C LYS A 222 -22.18 -3.21 1.35
N HIS A 223 -21.04 -2.72 1.85
CA HIS A 223 -20.47 -3.22 3.11
C HIS A 223 -20.49 -2.17 4.23
N LEU A 224 -20.44 -0.87 3.89
CA LEU A 224 -20.64 0.18 4.89
C LEU A 224 -22.08 0.69 4.95
N ASP A 225 -22.97 0.27 4.03
CA ASP A 225 -24.35 0.72 3.94
C ASP A 225 -24.48 2.25 3.80
N ILE A 226 -23.55 2.89 3.08
CA ILE A 226 -23.54 4.33 2.83
C ILE A 226 -23.98 4.61 1.38
N PRO A 227 -25.12 5.28 1.15
CA PRO A 227 -25.50 5.72 -0.18
C PRO A 227 -24.48 6.72 -0.74
N LEU A 228 -24.01 6.54 -1.99
CA LEU A 228 -22.98 7.41 -2.59
C LEU A 228 -23.39 8.89 -2.63
N LYS A 229 -24.69 9.18 -2.80
CA LYS A 229 -25.22 10.55 -2.76
C LYS A 229 -24.98 11.28 -1.42
N ASP A 230 -24.72 10.52 -0.36
CA ASP A 230 -24.49 11.03 0.99
C ASP A 230 -23.00 11.23 1.27
N LEU A 231 -22.09 10.86 0.36
CA LEU A 231 -20.64 11.08 0.51
C LEU A 231 -20.24 12.55 0.70
N LYS A 232 -21.10 13.48 0.26
CA LYS A 232 -20.97 14.92 0.56
C LYS A 232 -20.98 15.26 2.06
N TYR A 233 -21.43 14.35 2.92
CA TYR A 233 -21.37 14.49 4.38
C TYR A 233 -20.16 13.79 5.00
N TYR A 234 -19.43 13.01 4.20
CA TYR A 234 -18.25 12.27 4.62
C TYR A 234 -16.97 12.97 4.19
N ARG A 235 -15.90 12.71 4.93
CA ARG A 235 -14.51 13.07 4.61
C ARG A 235 -13.73 11.79 4.37
N CYS A 236 -12.66 11.87 3.59
CA CYS A 236 -11.82 10.72 3.26
C CYS A 236 -10.41 10.88 3.84
N ILE A 237 -9.85 9.83 4.42
CA ILE A 237 -8.41 9.69 4.65
C ILE A 237 -7.90 8.64 3.67
N LEU A 238 -7.05 9.05 2.73
CA LEU A 238 -6.42 8.17 1.75
C LEU A 238 -4.99 7.87 2.18
N LEU A 239 -4.70 6.60 2.44
CA LEU A 239 -3.34 6.13 2.65
C LEU A 239 -2.64 5.94 1.29
N VAL A 240 -1.39 6.41 1.20
CA VAL A 240 -0.57 6.32 -0.02
C VAL A 240 0.80 5.71 0.27
N PRO A 241 1.48 5.12 -0.73
CA PRO A 241 2.83 4.59 -0.56
C PRO A 241 3.84 5.67 -0.11
N ASP A 242 4.92 5.27 0.57
CA ASP A 242 5.97 6.19 1.01
C ASP A 242 6.70 6.87 -0.17
N ILE A 243 6.88 6.09 -1.24
CA ILE A 243 7.35 6.55 -2.55
C ILE A 243 6.14 6.52 -3.49
N TYR A 244 5.49 7.67 -3.65
CA TYR A 244 4.28 7.83 -4.43
C TYR A 244 4.53 8.58 -5.74
N ASN A 245 3.72 8.29 -6.76
CA ASN A 245 3.66 9.09 -7.98
C ASN A 245 2.69 10.27 -7.77
N ARG A 246 3.21 11.51 -7.78
CA ARG A 246 2.43 12.73 -7.58
C ARG A 246 1.24 12.86 -8.53
N GLN A 247 1.42 12.55 -9.82
CA GLN A 247 0.33 12.61 -10.80
C GLN A 247 -0.78 11.62 -10.44
N HIS A 248 -0.43 10.40 -10.05
CA HIS A 248 -1.42 9.40 -9.65
C HIS A 248 -2.19 9.84 -8.40
N ILE A 249 -1.51 10.44 -7.41
CA ILE A 249 -2.18 10.97 -6.22
C ILE A 249 -3.12 12.12 -6.59
N LYS A 250 -2.69 13.05 -7.45
CA LYS A 250 -3.53 14.16 -7.94
C LYS A 250 -4.82 13.65 -8.57
N GLU A 251 -4.73 12.67 -9.45
CA GLU A 251 -5.90 12.09 -10.11
C GLU A 251 -6.80 11.31 -9.13
N MET A 252 -6.24 10.55 -8.19
CA MET A 252 -7.03 9.86 -7.16
C MET A 252 -7.76 10.84 -6.23
N VAL A 253 -7.11 11.95 -5.85
CA VAL A 253 -7.72 13.04 -5.08
C VAL A 253 -8.86 13.69 -5.88
N SER A 254 -8.63 13.97 -7.17
CA SER A 254 -9.64 14.49 -8.08
C SER A 254 -10.86 13.57 -8.16
N MET A 255 -10.63 12.26 -8.35
CA MET A 255 -11.69 11.24 -8.36
C MET A 255 -12.49 11.21 -7.05
N LEU A 256 -11.81 11.25 -5.89
CA LEU A 256 -12.49 11.21 -4.57
C LEU A 256 -13.35 12.46 -4.31
N LEU A 257 -12.86 13.64 -4.68
CA LEU A 257 -13.58 14.90 -4.45
C LEU A 257 -14.65 15.18 -5.51
N LEU A 258 -14.31 15.04 -6.79
CA LEU A 258 -15.16 15.48 -7.91
C LEU A 258 -16.11 14.40 -8.40
N ASN A 259 -15.65 13.13 -8.49
CA ASN A 259 -16.48 12.04 -9.00
C ASN A 259 -17.29 11.40 -7.87
N MET A 260 -16.63 10.98 -6.79
CA MET A 260 -17.30 10.33 -5.66
C MET A 260 -18.04 11.31 -4.75
N GLY A 261 -17.62 12.57 -4.71
CA GLY A 261 -18.32 13.65 -4.00
C GLY A 261 -18.02 13.73 -2.49
N PHE A 262 -16.85 13.29 -2.02
CA PHE A 262 -16.43 13.53 -0.64
C PHE A 262 -16.24 15.03 -0.37
N SER A 263 -16.59 15.48 0.83
CA SER A 263 -16.51 16.91 1.21
C SER A 263 -15.09 17.42 1.42
N ALA A 264 -14.19 16.55 1.88
CA ALA A 264 -12.78 16.85 2.09
C ALA A 264 -11.96 15.57 2.10
N ILE A 265 -10.65 15.71 1.88
CA ILE A 265 -9.70 14.61 1.86
C ILE A 265 -8.40 14.96 2.61
N ILE A 266 -7.86 13.98 3.32
CA ILE A 266 -6.50 13.98 3.84
C ILE A 266 -5.75 12.84 3.16
N VAL A 267 -4.56 13.12 2.64
CA VAL A 267 -3.66 12.12 2.07
C VAL A 267 -2.49 11.94 3.01
N HIS A 268 -2.19 10.70 3.40
CA HIS A 268 -1.10 10.42 4.32
C HIS A 268 -0.32 9.17 3.92
N GLN A 269 0.99 9.19 4.14
CA GLN A 269 1.87 8.05 3.86
C GLN A 269 1.56 6.86 4.77
N GLU A 270 1.56 5.66 4.19
CA GLU A 270 1.27 4.39 4.86
C GLU A 270 2.22 4.10 6.02
N SER A 271 3.52 4.42 5.90
CA SER A 271 4.49 4.20 7.00
C SER A 271 4.20 5.05 8.23
N VAL A 272 3.86 6.32 8.03
CA VAL A 272 3.50 7.20 9.15
C VAL A 272 2.17 6.78 9.77
N CYS A 273 1.21 6.33 8.95
CA CYS A 273 -0.02 5.77 9.49
C CYS A 273 0.25 4.48 10.29
N ALA A 274 1.25 3.68 9.90
CA ALA A 274 1.66 2.50 10.65
C ALA A 274 2.30 2.85 12.01
N THR A 275 3.06 3.95 12.10
CA THR A 275 3.58 4.42 13.39
C THR A 275 2.47 4.94 14.30
N PHE A 276 1.50 5.67 13.75
CA PHE A 276 0.30 6.07 14.49
C PHE A 276 -0.50 4.85 14.98
N GLY A 277 -0.72 3.86 14.12
CA GLY A 277 -1.45 2.64 14.47
C GLY A 277 -0.75 1.74 15.50
N SER A 278 0.58 1.86 15.62
CA SER A 278 1.39 1.10 16.59
C SER A 278 1.73 1.88 17.87
N GLY A 279 1.48 3.19 17.90
CA GLY A 279 1.81 4.05 19.04
C GLY A 279 3.30 4.34 19.21
N LEU A 280 4.10 4.15 18.15
CA LEU A 280 5.53 4.46 18.14
C LEU A 280 5.75 5.84 17.52
N SER A 281 6.40 6.76 18.22
CA SER A 281 6.73 8.08 17.64
C SER A 281 7.87 8.01 16.63
N SER A 282 8.85 7.13 16.90
CA SER A 282 10.03 6.94 16.05
C SER A 282 10.29 5.46 15.81
N ALA A 283 10.36 5.03 14.55
CA ALA A 283 10.57 3.64 14.16
C ALA A 283 11.11 3.50 12.73
N CYS A 284 11.86 2.43 12.47
CA CYS A 284 12.06 1.93 11.11
C CYS A 284 10.85 1.05 10.74
N VAL A 285 10.03 1.54 9.83
CA VAL A 285 8.83 0.86 9.35
C VAL A 285 9.18 -0.03 8.17
N VAL A 286 8.76 -1.28 8.25
CA VAL A 286 8.91 -2.28 7.19
C VAL A 286 7.53 -2.85 6.88
N ASP A 287 6.97 -2.47 5.72
CA ASP A 287 5.69 -2.98 5.24
C ASP A 287 5.94 -4.02 4.14
N VAL A 288 5.79 -5.30 4.47
CA VAL A 288 5.91 -6.43 3.54
C VAL A 288 4.52 -6.79 3.01
N GLY A 289 4.16 -6.23 1.86
CA GLY A 289 2.88 -6.50 1.19
C GLY A 289 2.92 -7.75 0.29
N ASP A 290 1.85 -7.95 -0.49
CA ASP A 290 1.78 -9.07 -1.45
C ASP A 290 2.78 -8.91 -2.61
N GLN A 291 3.00 -7.70 -3.12
CA GLN A 291 3.82 -7.49 -4.32
C GLN A 291 4.95 -6.44 -4.16
N LYS A 292 4.94 -5.68 -3.06
CA LYS A 292 5.95 -4.67 -2.75
C LYS A 292 6.31 -4.74 -1.28
N THR A 293 7.52 -4.30 -0.98
CA THR A 293 8.02 -4.12 0.38
C THR A 293 8.53 -2.70 0.55
N SER A 294 7.91 -1.91 1.44
CA SER A 294 8.35 -0.54 1.76
C SER A 294 9.24 -0.57 3.00
N VAL A 295 10.31 0.22 2.99
CA VAL A 295 11.19 0.43 4.15
C VAL A 295 11.47 1.92 4.31
N CYS A 296 11.20 2.50 5.47
CA CYS A 296 11.63 3.86 5.79
C CYS A 296 11.72 4.10 7.29
N CYS A 297 12.52 5.06 7.70
CA CYS A 297 12.54 5.57 9.06
C CYS A 297 11.53 6.71 9.20
N VAL A 298 10.71 6.62 10.24
CA VAL A 298 9.71 7.61 10.62
C VAL A 298 10.08 8.15 12.00
N GLU A 299 9.97 9.46 12.17
CA GLU A 299 10.22 10.17 13.42
C GLU A 299 9.21 11.31 13.55
N ASP A 300 8.48 11.35 14.67
CA ASP A 300 7.50 12.38 15.01
C ASP A 300 6.50 12.70 13.87
N GLY A 301 6.01 11.66 13.21
CA GLY A 301 5.04 11.78 12.11
C GLY A 301 5.67 12.13 10.75
N VAL A 302 7.00 12.12 10.64
CA VAL A 302 7.72 12.43 9.41
C VAL A 302 8.49 11.21 8.90
N SER A 303 8.18 10.77 7.68
CA SER A 303 9.00 9.75 6.98
C SER A 303 10.22 10.42 6.34
N HIS A 304 11.43 10.07 6.80
CA HIS A 304 12.69 10.63 6.34
C HIS A 304 12.97 10.27 4.87
N ARG A 305 13.02 11.25 3.97
CA ARG A 305 13.08 11.00 2.51
C ARG A 305 14.26 10.11 2.09
N ASN A 306 15.43 10.35 2.67
CA ASN A 306 16.66 9.63 2.34
C ASN A 306 16.63 8.16 2.79
N SER A 307 15.75 7.83 3.75
CA SER A 307 15.60 6.48 4.28
C SER A 307 14.63 5.61 3.47
N ARG A 308 13.89 6.19 2.51
CA ARG A 308 12.81 5.49 1.81
C ARG A 308 13.34 4.56 0.73
N LEU A 309 13.01 3.27 0.86
CA LEU A 309 13.19 2.25 -0.17
C LEU A 309 11.86 1.56 -0.47
N CYS A 310 11.63 1.25 -1.73
CA CYS A 310 10.56 0.35 -2.16
C CYS A 310 11.16 -0.80 -2.97
N LEU A 311 10.98 -2.02 -2.47
CA LEU A 311 11.46 -3.25 -3.10
C LEU A 311 10.29 -3.87 -3.88
N ALA A 312 10.52 -4.18 -5.14
CA ALA A 312 9.49 -4.68 -6.05
C ALA A 312 9.28 -6.20 -5.88
N TYR A 313 9.21 -6.70 -4.64
CA TYR A 313 8.85 -8.07 -4.32
C TYR A 313 8.09 -8.15 -2.99
N GLY A 314 7.35 -9.24 -2.79
CA GLY A 314 6.58 -9.46 -1.57
C GLY A 314 6.07 -10.90 -1.42
N GLY A 315 4.93 -11.05 -0.73
CA GLY A 315 4.33 -12.35 -0.45
C GLY A 315 3.99 -13.21 -1.67
N SER A 316 3.59 -12.62 -2.80
CA SER A 316 3.31 -13.30 -4.06
C SER A 316 4.56 -13.94 -4.68
N ASP A 317 5.72 -13.28 -4.61
CA ASP A 317 6.98 -13.86 -5.07
C ASP A 317 7.40 -15.02 -4.16
N VAL A 318 7.14 -14.93 -2.85
CA VAL A 318 7.30 -16.06 -1.91
C VAL A 318 6.36 -17.21 -2.27
N THR A 319 5.08 -16.93 -2.55
CA THR A 319 4.10 -17.94 -2.99
C THR A 319 4.58 -18.67 -4.25
N ARG A 320 5.07 -17.92 -5.25
CA ARG A 320 5.58 -18.49 -6.51
C ARG A 320 6.83 -19.34 -6.28
N THR A 321 7.78 -18.86 -5.47
CA THR A 321 8.98 -19.63 -5.11
C THR A 321 8.60 -20.89 -4.34
N PHE A 322 7.64 -20.80 -3.42
CA PHE A 322 7.13 -21.96 -2.69
C PHE A 322 6.53 -22.99 -3.64
N PHE A 323 5.72 -22.58 -4.63
CA PHE A 323 5.22 -23.48 -5.66
C PHE A 323 6.34 -24.18 -6.44
N TRP A 324 7.38 -23.46 -6.83
CA TRP A 324 8.55 -24.05 -7.49
C TRP A 324 9.24 -25.11 -6.60
N HIS A 325 9.33 -24.87 -5.29
CA HIS A 325 9.82 -25.85 -4.33
C HIS A 325 8.90 -27.07 -4.21
N LEU A 326 7.58 -26.85 -4.11
CA LEU A 326 6.58 -27.92 -4.07
C LEU A 326 6.71 -28.83 -5.30
N GLN A 327 6.89 -28.27 -6.50
CA GLN A 327 7.07 -29.05 -7.74
C GLN A 327 8.31 -29.95 -7.68
N ARG A 328 9.42 -29.45 -7.10
CA ARG A 328 10.65 -30.24 -6.89
C ARG A 328 10.41 -31.38 -5.91
N ALA A 329 9.71 -31.10 -4.82
CA ALA A 329 9.27 -32.08 -3.81
C ALA A 329 8.14 -33.00 -4.30
N GLY A 330 7.68 -32.89 -5.56
CA GLY A 330 6.70 -33.80 -6.15
C GLY A 330 5.24 -33.46 -5.80
N PHE A 331 4.88 -32.17 -5.78
CA PHE A 331 3.54 -31.66 -5.47
C PHE A 331 2.41 -32.54 -6.07
N PRO A 332 1.50 -33.08 -5.23
CA PRO A 332 0.55 -34.09 -5.68
C PRO A 332 -0.60 -33.53 -6.52
N TYR A 333 -0.89 -32.22 -6.44
CA TYR A 333 -1.83 -31.55 -7.34
C TYR A 333 -1.09 -31.06 -8.61
N ARG A 334 -1.06 -31.91 -9.64
CA ARG A 334 -0.20 -31.74 -10.82
C ARG A 334 -0.70 -30.72 -11.84
N ASP A 335 -1.99 -30.44 -11.86
CA ASP A 335 -2.63 -29.55 -12.84
C ASP A 335 -2.63 -28.08 -12.41
N CYS A 336 -2.01 -27.77 -11.27
CA CYS A 336 -1.91 -26.44 -10.70
C CYS A 336 -1.19 -25.46 -11.64
N GLN A 337 -1.83 -24.33 -11.95
CA GLN A 337 -1.32 -23.32 -12.87
C GLN A 337 -1.24 -21.93 -12.23
N LEU A 338 -0.12 -21.23 -12.43
CA LEU A 338 0.06 -19.84 -11.95
C LEU A 338 -0.77 -18.80 -12.71
N THR A 339 -1.45 -19.21 -13.79
CA THR A 339 -2.41 -18.40 -14.54
C THR A 339 -3.84 -18.53 -14.00
N SER A 340 -4.12 -19.57 -13.21
CA SER A 340 -5.45 -19.79 -12.63
C SER A 340 -5.61 -19.03 -11.32
N ARG A 341 -6.65 -18.19 -11.21
CA ARG A 341 -6.95 -17.41 -10.00
C ARG A 341 -7.11 -18.28 -8.77
N LEU A 342 -7.86 -19.38 -8.90
CA LEU A 342 -8.16 -20.28 -7.78
C LEU A 342 -6.93 -21.08 -7.35
N ASP A 343 -6.08 -21.49 -8.30
CA ASP A 343 -4.80 -22.12 -7.97
C ASP A 343 -3.88 -21.13 -7.26
N CYS A 344 -3.85 -19.86 -7.70
CA CYS A 344 -3.07 -18.83 -7.02
C CYS A 344 -3.56 -18.61 -5.57
N GLN A 345 -4.87 -18.63 -5.33
CA GLN A 345 -5.43 -18.58 -3.96
C GLN A 345 -5.04 -19.81 -3.14
N LEU A 346 -5.10 -21.00 -3.72
CA LEU A 346 -4.64 -22.24 -3.07
C LEU A 346 -3.16 -22.14 -2.69
N LEU A 347 -2.29 -21.70 -3.59
CA LEU A 347 -0.86 -21.57 -3.34
C LEU A 347 -0.57 -20.53 -2.25
N GLN A 348 -1.31 -19.42 -2.25
CA GLN A 348 -1.20 -18.40 -1.19
C GLN A 348 -1.57 -18.98 0.17
N HIS A 349 -2.70 -19.70 0.24
CA HIS A 349 -3.16 -20.38 1.46
C HIS A 349 -2.17 -21.43 1.95
N LEU A 350 -1.62 -22.24 1.03
CA LEU A 350 -0.59 -23.22 1.35
C LEU A 350 0.63 -22.55 1.97
N LYS A 351 1.16 -21.49 1.34
CA LYS A 351 2.28 -20.71 1.88
C LYS A 351 1.97 -20.17 3.28
N GLU A 352 0.80 -19.55 3.49
CA GLU A 352 0.40 -18.98 4.77
C GLU A 352 0.26 -20.02 5.90
N ASN A 353 -0.13 -21.26 5.57
CA ASN A 353 -0.30 -22.32 6.57
C ASN A 353 1.01 -23.03 6.93
N VAL A 354 1.92 -23.24 5.96
CA VAL A 354 3.06 -24.16 6.14
C VAL A 354 4.42 -23.47 6.18
N CYS A 355 4.58 -22.29 5.58
CA CYS A 355 5.87 -21.60 5.57
C CYS A 355 6.19 -20.97 6.93
N HIS A 356 7.47 -20.94 7.30
CA HIS A 356 7.94 -20.36 8.56
C HIS A 356 9.38 -19.85 8.46
N LEU A 357 9.82 -19.03 9.42
CA LEU A 357 11.21 -18.60 9.59
C LEU A 357 11.89 -19.18 10.85
N SER A 358 11.28 -20.20 11.47
CA SER A 358 11.87 -20.92 12.62
C SER A 358 12.93 -21.93 12.17
N GLN A 359 14.11 -21.87 12.80
CA GLN A 359 15.21 -22.82 12.56
C GLN A 359 14.99 -24.18 13.22
N ASP A 360 14.22 -24.21 14.31
CA ASP A 360 14.02 -25.42 15.12
C ASP A 360 13.02 -26.39 14.48
N ILE A 361 12.14 -25.89 13.61
CA ILE A 361 11.20 -26.71 12.85
C ILE A 361 11.96 -27.37 11.70
N SER A 362 12.46 -28.60 11.91
CA SER A 362 13.28 -29.36 10.96
C SER A 362 12.73 -30.75 10.64
N GLY A 363 13.36 -31.42 9.67
CA GLY A 363 12.96 -32.75 9.21
C GLY A 363 11.79 -32.75 8.23
N LEU A 364 11.49 -33.93 7.70
CA LEU A 364 10.29 -34.16 6.90
C LEU A 364 9.07 -34.21 7.81
N GLN A 365 8.03 -33.49 7.44
CA GLN A 365 6.75 -33.45 8.14
C GLN A 365 5.63 -33.72 7.16
N ASP A 366 4.64 -34.49 7.59
CA ASP A 366 3.41 -34.73 6.85
C ASP A 366 2.45 -33.56 7.08
N HIS A 367 1.87 -33.06 5.98
CA HIS A 367 0.88 -32.00 5.93
C HIS A 367 -0.28 -32.45 5.06
N GLU A 368 -1.41 -31.79 5.22
CA GLU A 368 -2.56 -32.01 4.36
C GLU A 368 -3.14 -30.70 3.86
N PHE A 369 -3.77 -30.74 2.69
CA PHE A 369 -4.47 -29.60 2.14
C PHE A 369 -5.69 -30.03 1.33
N GLN A 370 -6.67 -29.13 1.24
CA GLN A 370 -7.89 -29.38 0.49
C GLN A 370 -7.93 -28.53 -0.77
N THR A 371 -8.48 -29.10 -1.85
CA THR A 371 -8.89 -28.31 -3.01
C THR A 371 -10.41 -28.29 -3.10
N ARG A 372 -10.96 -27.09 -3.23
CA ARG A 372 -12.39 -26.83 -3.31
C ARG A 372 -12.65 -25.85 -4.46
N PHE A 373 -12.66 -26.39 -5.68
CA PHE A 373 -12.91 -25.61 -6.88
C PHE A 373 -14.37 -25.72 -7.31
N PRO A 374 -14.96 -24.66 -7.91
CA PRO A 374 -16.29 -24.73 -8.47
C PRO A 374 -16.45 -25.91 -9.43
N GLU A 375 -17.61 -26.56 -9.37
CA GLU A 375 -17.97 -27.67 -10.28
C GLU A 375 -17.01 -28.88 -10.21
N ALA A 376 -16.17 -28.95 -9.16
CA ALA A 376 -15.27 -30.06 -8.88
C ALA A 376 -15.60 -30.72 -7.52
N PRO A 377 -15.20 -31.99 -7.32
CA PRO A 377 -15.22 -32.62 -6.00
C PRO A 377 -14.31 -31.89 -5.01
N ALA A 378 -14.60 -32.02 -3.71
CA ALA A 378 -13.65 -31.63 -2.68
C ALA A 378 -12.60 -32.73 -2.52
N PHE A 379 -11.33 -32.40 -2.74
CA PHE A 379 -10.23 -33.35 -2.57
C PHE A 379 -9.41 -33.02 -1.32
N LEU A 380 -8.91 -34.06 -0.65
CA LEU A 380 -7.89 -33.97 0.39
C LEU A 380 -6.59 -34.60 -0.13
N TYR A 381 -5.51 -33.84 -0.07
CA TYR A 381 -4.18 -34.28 -0.43
C TYR A 381 -3.30 -34.38 0.81
N GLN A 382 -2.52 -35.45 0.89
CA GLN A 382 -1.40 -35.56 1.83
C GLN A 382 -0.12 -35.14 1.11
N ILE A 383 0.77 -34.45 1.81
CA ILE A 383 2.04 -33.99 1.27
C ILE A 383 3.10 -33.95 2.36
N ARG A 384 4.27 -34.50 2.07
CA ARG A 384 5.44 -34.43 2.94
C ARG A 384 6.34 -33.28 2.51
N LEU A 385 6.70 -32.41 3.44
CA LEU A 385 7.52 -31.22 3.21
C LEU A 385 8.67 -31.14 4.22
N GLY A 386 9.83 -30.69 3.77
CA GLY A 386 11.02 -30.46 4.59
C GLY A 386 11.40 -28.99 4.61
N ASP A 387 12.58 -28.68 4.08
CA ASP A 387 13.18 -27.35 4.11
C ASP A 387 12.50 -26.34 3.17
N GLU A 388 11.65 -26.79 2.24
CA GLU A 388 10.90 -25.93 1.31
C GLU A 388 10.10 -24.84 2.05
N LYS A 389 9.56 -25.21 3.22
CA LYS A 389 8.77 -24.35 4.12
C LYS A 389 9.56 -23.18 4.70
N LEU A 390 10.89 -23.34 4.81
CA LEU A 390 11.81 -22.34 5.33
C LEU A 390 12.54 -21.61 4.19
N GLN A 391 12.91 -22.34 3.13
CA GLN A 391 13.63 -21.80 1.96
C GLN A 391 12.81 -20.73 1.23
N ALA A 392 11.51 -20.97 1.00
CA ALA A 392 10.66 -20.03 0.28
C ALA A 392 10.58 -18.63 0.95
N PRO A 393 10.23 -18.49 2.25
CA PRO A 393 10.19 -17.19 2.90
C PRO A 393 11.59 -16.56 3.07
N MET A 394 12.66 -17.36 3.13
CA MET A 394 14.03 -16.84 3.11
C MET A 394 14.39 -16.12 1.80
N GLY A 395 13.62 -16.32 0.73
CA GLY A 395 13.72 -15.54 -0.50
C GLY A 395 13.59 -14.02 -0.29
N LEU A 396 12.93 -13.56 0.77
CA LEU A 396 12.86 -12.12 1.12
C LEU A 396 14.24 -11.53 1.48
N PHE A 397 15.16 -12.35 1.99
CA PHE A 397 16.53 -11.94 2.36
C PHE A 397 17.52 -12.23 1.22
N TYR A 398 17.18 -13.17 0.34
CA TYR A 398 17.94 -13.56 -0.84
C TYR A 398 17.06 -13.50 -2.10
N PRO A 399 16.65 -12.29 -2.54
CA PRO A 399 15.64 -12.12 -3.58
C PRO A 399 16.09 -12.55 -4.99
N THR A 400 17.37 -12.86 -5.18
CA THR A 400 17.86 -13.58 -6.37
C THR A 400 17.18 -14.94 -6.55
N THR A 401 16.70 -15.55 -5.45
CA THR A 401 15.90 -16.79 -5.47
C THR A 401 14.57 -16.61 -6.22
N PHE A 402 14.07 -15.37 -6.40
CA PHE A 402 12.87 -15.15 -7.21
C PHE A 402 13.12 -15.33 -8.71
N GLY A 403 14.38 -15.29 -9.17
CA GLY A 403 14.75 -15.46 -10.58
C GLY A 403 14.21 -14.36 -11.49
N ILE A 404 14.11 -13.13 -10.99
CA ILE A 404 13.59 -11.97 -11.72
C ILE A 404 14.77 -11.22 -12.35
N VAL A 405 14.79 -11.15 -13.67
CA VAL A 405 15.88 -10.56 -14.46
C VAL A 405 15.36 -9.44 -15.35
N GLY A 406 16.15 -8.37 -15.46
CA GLY A 406 15.88 -7.24 -16.36
C GLY A 406 14.71 -6.36 -15.92
N GLN A 407 14.49 -6.25 -14.61
CA GLN A 407 13.41 -5.46 -14.01
C GLN A 407 14.00 -4.51 -12.96
N LYS A 408 13.33 -3.38 -12.73
CA LYS A 408 13.65 -2.49 -11.60
C LYS A 408 13.18 -3.16 -10.31
N MET A 409 14.13 -3.58 -9.48
CA MET A 409 13.87 -4.34 -8.26
C MET A 409 13.86 -3.47 -7.01
N THR A 410 14.56 -2.34 -7.05
CA THR A 410 14.69 -1.40 -5.93
C THR A 410 14.40 0.02 -6.43
N SER A 411 13.60 0.77 -5.68
CA SER A 411 13.29 2.18 -5.94
C SER A 411 13.65 3.02 -4.73
N LEU A 412 14.27 4.17 -4.99
CA LEU A 412 14.58 5.19 -4.00
C LEU A 412 13.72 6.43 -4.26
N GLN A 413 13.52 7.26 -3.23
CA GLN A 413 12.86 8.55 -3.41
C GLN A 413 13.80 9.52 -4.12
N HIS A 414 13.46 9.89 -5.36
CA HIS A 414 14.16 10.95 -6.08
C HIS A 414 13.63 12.33 -5.69
N ARG A 415 14.47 13.37 -5.85
CA ARG A 415 14.07 14.77 -5.66
C ARG A 415 12.99 15.14 -6.69
N SER A 416 12.00 15.92 -6.28
CA SER A 416 10.88 16.31 -7.13
C SER A 416 11.41 17.04 -8.38
N GLN A 417 10.95 16.64 -9.57
CA GLN A 417 11.32 17.35 -10.81
C GLN A 417 10.54 18.66 -11.00
N GLY A 418 9.69 19.04 -10.04
CA GLY A 418 8.73 20.14 -10.19
C GLY A 418 7.48 19.67 -10.91
N ASP A 419 6.37 20.36 -10.69
CA ASP A 419 5.14 20.19 -11.47
C ASP A 419 4.78 21.56 -12.03
N SER A 420 4.76 21.69 -13.36
CA SER A 420 4.45 22.96 -14.02
C SER A 420 3.01 23.42 -13.78
N GLU A 421 2.12 22.50 -13.38
CA GLU A 421 0.74 22.82 -13.02
C GLU A 421 0.59 23.22 -11.55
N ASP A 422 1.63 23.02 -10.72
CA ASP A 422 1.63 23.40 -9.31
C ASP A 422 2.26 24.79 -9.13
N PRO A 423 1.46 25.84 -8.87
CA PRO A 423 1.99 27.19 -8.68
C PRO A 423 2.84 27.34 -7.41
N HIS A 424 2.88 26.31 -6.55
CA HIS A 424 3.68 26.25 -5.33
C HIS A 424 4.64 25.05 -5.35
N ASP A 425 5.11 24.66 -6.52
CA ASP A 425 6.06 23.58 -6.64
C ASP A 425 7.36 23.88 -5.87
N GLU A 426 8.09 22.83 -5.48
CA GLU A 426 9.32 22.93 -4.68
C GLU A 426 10.35 23.87 -5.32
N HIS A 427 10.51 23.84 -6.65
CA HIS A 427 11.44 24.73 -7.35
C HIS A 427 10.97 26.17 -7.32
N TYR A 428 9.67 26.42 -7.52
CA TYR A 428 9.10 27.76 -7.39
C TYR A 428 9.28 28.32 -5.97
N LEU A 429 8.97 27.53 -4.93
CA LEU A 429 9.12 27.97 -3.54
C LEU A 429 10.58 28.24 -3.18
N LEU A 430 11.51 27.37 -3.60
CA LEU A 430 12.95 27.60 -3.39
C LEU A 430 13.45 28.84 -4.14
N ALA A 431 12.97 29.07 -5.36
CA ALA A 431 13.36 30.23 -6.17
C ALA A 431 12.76 31.55 -5.64
N THR A 432 11.57 31.51 -5.05
CA THR A 432 10.87 32.70 -4.54
C THR A 432 11.23 33.04 -3.11
N GLN A 433 11.50 32.06 -2.23
CA GLN A 433 12.05 32.30 -0.89
C GLN A 433 13.40 33.02 -0.96
N ASN A 434 14.30 32.57 -1.84
CA ASN A 434 15.60 33.21 -2.03
C ASN A 434 15.49 34.68 -2.49
N LYS A 435 14.46 35.04 -3.27
CA LYS A 435 14.23 36.43 -3.68
C LYS A 435 13.66 37.28 -2.54
N GLN A 436 12.82 36.71 -1.68
CA GLN A 436 12.29 37.41 -0.52
C GLN A 436 13.38 37.68 0.51
N ASP A 437 14.30 36.74 0.73
CA ASP A 437 15.46 36.90 1.62
C ASP A 437 16.52 37.86 1.06
N GLN A 438 16.71 37.91 -0.25
CA GLN A 438 17.55 38.95 -0.88
C GLN A 438 16.87 40.32 -0.86
N SER A 439 15.54 40.39 -0.96
CA SER A 439 14.79 41.65 -0.85
C SER A 439 14.77 42.19 0.59
N SER A 440 14.68 41.31 1.60
CA SER A 440 14.72 41.70 3.01
C SER A 440 16.12 42.11 3.45
N LYS A 441 17.17 41.43 2.97
CA LYS A 441 18.57 41.85 3.16
C LYS A 441 18.88 43.19 2.49
N SER A 442 18.48 43.40 1.23
CA SER A 442 18.70 44.68 0.54
C SER A 442 17.88 45.84 1.13
N THR A 443 16.73 45.57 1.75
CA THR A 443 15.94 46.58 2.48
C THR A 443 16.54 46.89 3.86
N ALA A 444 17.15 45.90 4.52
CA ALA A 444 17.90 46.09 5.76
C ALA A 444 19.20 46.88 5.52
N ASP A 445 19.92 46.59 4.44
CA ASP A 445 21.14 47.33 4.05
C ASP A 445 20.83 48.78 3.67
N ARG A 446 19.70 49.05 3.00
CA ARG A 446 19.25 50.43 2.74
C ARG A 446 18.88 51.21 4.01
N LYS A 447 18.35 50.55 5.04
CA LYS A 447 18.08 51.18 6.34
C LYS A 447 19.36 51.36 7.19
N ALA A 448 20.35 50.48 7.05
CA ALA A 448 21.64 50.60 7.73
C ALA A 448 22.49 51.74 7.14
N VAL A 449 22.48 51.92 5.81
CA VAL A 449 23.19 53.01 5.14
C VAL A 449 22.58 54.39 5.44
N SER A 450 21.27 54.48 5.74
CA SER A 450 20.63 55.74 6.14
C SER A 450 20.89 56.20 7.58
N ARG A 451 21.62 55.43 8.40
CA ARG A 451 21.89 55.76 9.82
C ARG A 451 23.34 56.13 10.13
N LEU A 452 24.22 56.16 9.13
CA LEU A 452 25.62 56.55 9.27
C LEU A 452 25.92 57.73 8.34
N GLY A 453 25.56 58.93 8.78
CA GLY A 453 25.87 60.15 8.02
C GLY A 453 25.35 61.42 8.68
N GLY A 454 26.15 62.00 9.58
CA GLY A 454 26.14 63.44 9.86
C GLY A 454 25.28 63.89 11.04
N GLY A 455 25.87 63.90 12.23
CA GLY A 455 25.61 64.97 13.19
C GLY A 455 26.41 66.21 12.79
N LEU A 456 25.83 67.40 12.97
CA LEU A 456 26.30 68.45 13.89
C LEU A 456 25.41 69.70 13.75
N ASP A 457 24.97 70.16 14.93
CA ASP A 457 24.62 71.52 15.37
C ASP A 457 23.42 72.29 14.79
N GLY A 458 22.65 72.85 15.73
CA GLY A 458 22.17 74.24 15.63
C GLY A 458 20.68 74.43 15.84
N GLU A 459 20.33 75.19 16.87
CA GLU A 459 18.99 75.51 17.39
C GLU A 459 18.03 76.29 16.45
N VAL A 460 16.83 76.52 17.01
CA VAL A 460 15.84 77.61 16.85
C VAL A 460 14.64 77.50 15.87
N SER A 461 13.49 77.20 16.50
CA SER A 461 12.17 77.88 16.47
C SER A 461 11.36 78.17 15.16
N CYS A 462 10.11 77.66 15.20
CA CYS A 462 8.82 78.31 14.87
C CYS A 462 8.36 78.65 13.42
N GLN A 463 7.13 78.19 13.14
CA GLN A 463 6.04 78.75 12.30
C GLN A 463 6.02 78.64 10.75
N GLY A 464 4.80 78.36 10.23
CA GLY A 464 4.32 78.69 8.86
C GLY A 464 3.93 77.46 8.01
N ARG A 465 2.67 76.99 7.97
CA ARG A 465 1.52 77.35 7.10
C ARG A 465 1.69 77.19 5.56
N THR A 466 0.77 76.37 5.00
CA THR A 466 -0.01 76.47 3.73
C THR A 466 0.53 76.12 2.33
N GLY A 467 -0.33 75.43 1.55
CA GLY A 467 -0.43 75.39 0.07
C GLY A 467 -0.13 73.99 -0.54
N GLU A 468 -1.05 73.07 -0.87
CA GLU A 468 -2.18 73.00 -1.83
C GLU A 468 -1.85 72.93 -3.34
N THR A 469 -2.62 72.06 -4.03
CA THR A 469 -2.82 71.82 -5.49
C THR A 469 -1.73 71.02 -6.24
N SER A 470 -1.96 69.79 -6.76
CA SER A 470 -2.89 69.25 -7.79
C SER A 470 -2.57 69.71 -9.22
N ASP A 471 -2.22 68.77 -10.12
CA ASP A 471 -2.92 68.56 -11.41
C ASP A 471 -2.30 67.47 -12.30
N ILE A 472 -3.20 66.77 -13.01
CA ILE A 472 -2.99 65.83 -14.12
C ILE A 472 -3.03 66.63 -15.44
N PRO A 473 -2.50 66.12 -16.57
CA PRO A 473 -3.43 65.71 -17.64
C PRO A 473 -3.01 64.46 -18.47
N ARG A 474 -3.97 63.99 -19.26
CA ARG A 474 -4.00 62.82 -20.17
C ARG A 474 -3.61 63.14 -21.64
N SER A 475 -3.57 62.07 -22.44
CA SER A 475 -3.84 61.92 -23.91
C SER A 475 -2.56 61.73 -24.76
N SER A 476 -2.29 60.61 -25.45
CA SER A 476 -2.94 59.82 -26.54
C SER A 476 -2.25 60.06 -27.91
N GLY A 477 -1.90 58.98 -28.62
CA GLY A 477 -1.41 59.01 -30.01
C GLY A 477 -1.07 57.61 -30.56
N THR A 478 -1.46 57.35 -31.81
CA THR A 478 -1.69 56.07 -32.51
C THR A 478 -0.67 55.71 -33.62
N GLY A 479 -0.61 54.43 -34.02
CA GLY A 479 -0.14 53.90 -35.34
C GLY A 479 1.22 53.16 -35.29
N GLY A 480 1.53 52.05 -35.97
CA GLY A 480 0.88 51.18 -36.97
C GLY A 480 1.98 50.42 -37.77
N GLY A 481 1.81 49.11 -38.04
CA GLY A 481 2.62 48.24 -38.98
C GLY A 481 4.03 47.85 -38.50
N GLY A 482 4.65 46.70 -38.79
CA GLY A 482 4.40 45.53 -39.64
C GLY A 482 5.77 44.97 -40.11
N GLY A 483 5.98 43.64 -40.08
CA GLY A 483 6.94 42.95 -40.99
C GLY A 483 8.34 42.54 -40.49
N SER A 484 8.48 41.23 -40.21
CA SER A 484 9.48 40.27 -40.74
C SER A 484 11.00 40.51 -40.73
N ARG A 485 11.68 39.53 -40.08
CA ARG A 485 12.85 38.73 -40.50
C ARG A 485 14.03 39.40 -41.22
N GLY A 486 15.22 39.25 -40.62
CA GLY A 486 16.52 39.26 -41.29
C GLY A 486 17.56 38.55 -40.43
N GLU A 487 18.05 37.41 -40.90
CA GLU A 487 19.21 36.69 -40.41
C GLU A 487 20.49 37.50 -40.66
N MET A 488 21.49 37.43 -39.77
CA MET A 488 22.87 37.52 -40.19
C MET A 488 23.79 36.78 -39.21
N GLU A 489 24.64 35.96 -39.84
CA GLU A 489 25.49 34.92 -39.29
C GLU A 489 26.94 35.45 -39.11
N LEU A 490 27.70 34.75 -38.25
CA LEU A 490 29.17 34.60 -38.23
C LEU A 490 30.08 35.78 -37.83
N GLY A 491 30.96 35.48 -36.88
CA GLY A 491 32.15 36.27 -36.59
C GLY A 491 32.98 35.69 -35.46
N SER A 492 33.74 34.62 -35.75
CA SER A 492 34.78 34.05 -34.91
C SER A 492 35.93 35.03 -34.66
N ALA A 493 36.38 35.16 -33.41
CA ALA A 493 37.69 35.72 -33.09
C ALA A 493 38.39 34.82 -32.07
N GLN A 494 39.35 34.05 -32.55
CA GLN A 494 40.39 33.41 -31.76
C GLN A 494 41.33 34.47 -31.21
N GLY A 495 41.61 34.42 -29.91
CA GLY A 495 42.74 35.07 -29.27
C GLY A 495 43.41 34.06 -28.36
N GLU A 496 44.51 33.48 -28.83
CA GLU A 496 45.40 32.63 -28.04
C GLU A 496 46.15 33.49 -27.01
N CYS A 497 46.22 33.04 -25.74
CA CYS A 497 47.41 33.21 -24.93
C CYS A 497 47.45 32.24 -23.73
N LEU A 498 48.39 31.29 -23.83
CA LEU A 498 49.24 30.70 -22.79
C LEU A 498 48.62 29.84 -21.67
N MET A 499 49.01 28.57 -21.74
CA MET A 499 48.87 27.48 -20.77
C MET A 499 49.46 27.83 -19.38
N GLY A 500 48.66 27.58 -18.34
CA GLY A 500 49.12 27.28 -16.98
C GLY A 500 48.58 25.92 -16.58
N THR A 501 49.46 24.97 -16.31
CA THR A 501 49.15 23.60 -15.87
C THR A 501 48.64 23.58 -14.43
N GLY A 502 47.46 23.01 -14.18
CA GLY A 502 47.00 22.67 -12.84
C GLY A 502 45.52 22.30 -12.78
N GLU A 503 45.26 21.02 -12.49
CA GLU A 503 43.96 20.40 -12.14
C GLU A 503 42.93 20.21 -13.27
N VAL A 504 42.77 18.96 -13.68
CA VAL A 504 41.68 18.48 -14.54
C VAL A 504 40.39 18.49 -13.70
N GLU A 505 39.62 19.57 -13.77
CA GLU A 505 38.21 19.52 -13.40
C GLU A 505 37.48 18.62 -14.42
N GLU A 506 37.00 17.47 -13.98
CA GLU A 506 36.06 16.67 -14.76
C GLU A 506 34.75 17.45 -14.96
N PRO A 507 34.19 17.50 -16.17
CA PRO A 507 32.94 18.22 -16.41
C PRO A 507 31.79 17.57 -15.61
N LEU A 508 30.96 18.41 -14.97
CA LEU A 508 29.78 18.01 -14.17
C LEU A 508 28.86 16.97 -14.84
N SER A 509 28.87 16.89 -16.18
CA SER A 509 28.11 15.92 -16.98
C SER A 509 28.62 14.48 -16.87
N THR A 510 29.93 14.24 -16.66
CA THR A 510 30.48 12.88 -16.46
C THR A 510 30.21 12.40 -15.03
N HIS A 511 30.23 13.30 -14.04
CA HIS A 511 29.84 12.99 -12.66
C HIS A 511 28.35 12.63 -12.53
N LEU A 512 27.47 13.38 -13.21
CA LEU A 512 26.03 13.06 -13.30
C LEU A 512 25.80 11.72 -14.02
N SER A 513 26.51 11.44 -15.11
CA SER A 513 26.38 10.18 -15.86
C SER A 513 26.89 8.97 -15.06
N ARG A 514 28.02 9.07 -14.35
CA ARG A 514 28.52 7.99 -13.47
C ARG A 514 27.63 7.78 -12.26
N LYS A 515 27.15 8.85 -11.62
CA LYS A 515 26.20 8.75 -10.48
C LYS A 515 24.89 8.09 -10.92
N THR A 516 24.38 8.44 -12.11
CA THR A 516 23.18 7.82 -12.69
C THR A 516 23.40 6.35 -13.06
N ALA A 517 24.58 5.99 -13.59
CA ALA A 517 24.92 4.59 -13.90
C ALA A 517 25.04 3.72 -12.63
N ILE A 518 25.66 4.24 -11.57
CA ILE A 518 25.81 3.54 -10.28
C ILE A 518 24.44 3.38 -9.59
N ILE A 519 23.59 4.42 -9.62
CA ILE A 519 22.21 4.35 -9.10
C ILE A 519 21.38 3.35 -9.91
N SER A 520 21.50 3.33 -11.24
CA SER A 520 20.82 2.37 -12.12
C SER A 520 21.25 0.91 -11.86
N GLN A 521 22.54 0.68 -11.57
CA GLN A 521 23.02 -0.64 -11.14
C GLN A 521 22.47 -1.06 -9.76
N PHE A 522 22.27 -0.10 -8.85
CA PHE A 522 21.64 -0.37 -7.56
C PHE A 522 20.13 -0.67 -7.69
N GLU A 523 19.42 0.05 -8.56
CA GLU A 523 17.98 -0.11 -8.79
C GLU A 523 17.61 -1.43 -9.48
N SER A 524 18.50 -2.00 -10.29
CA SER A 524 18.30 -3.29 -10.98
C SER A 524 18.62 -4.50 -10.10
N LYS A 525 19.44 -4.35 -9.05
CA LYS A 525 19.75 -5.43 -8.12
C LYS A 525 18.68 -5.52 -7.04
N ALA A 526 18.10 -6.71 -6.89
CA ALA A 526 17.18 -6.97 -5.79
C ALA A 526 17.95 -6.97 -4.45
N LEU A 527 17.65 -6.01 -3.59
CA LEU A 527 18.23 -5.89 -2.26
C LEU A 527 17.46 -6.78 -1.28
N GLY A 528 18.17 -7.58 -0.47
CA GLY A 528 17.54 -8.38 0.59
C GLY A 528 16.93 -7.50 1.67
N LEU A 529 15.85 -7.98 2.31
CA LEU A 529 15.08 -7.21 3.27
C LEU A 529 15.91 -6.67 4.44
N ASP A 530 16.76 -7.50 5.04
CA ASP A 530 17.70 -7.12 6.10
C ASP A 530 18.66 -6.02 5.66
N LYS A 531 19.22 -6.14 4.45
CA LYS A 531 20.12 -5.14 3.87
C LYS A 531 19.40 -3.83 3.58
N ALA A 532 18.14 -3.88 3.16
CA ALA A 532 17.31 -2.69 2.95
C ALA A 532 17.04 -1.95 4.26
N ILE A 533 16.75 -2.68 5.35
CA ILE A 533 16.58 -2.11 6.70
C ILE A 533 17.87 -1.41 7.15
N LEU A 534 19.01 -2.10 7.08
CA LEU A 534 20.30 -1.52 7.46
C LEU A 534 20.65 -0.27 6.63
N HIS A 535 20.42 -0.32 5.32
CA HIS A 535 20.65 0.81 4.43
C HIS A 535 19.72 2.00 4.75
N SER A 536 18.43 1.73 5.01
CA SER A 536 17.45 2.76 5.36
C SER A 536 17.86 3.53 6.63
N ILE A 537 18.29 2.80 7.66
CA ILE A 537 18.72 3.37 8.94
C ILE A 537 20.03 4.17 8.76
N ASP A 538 21.02 3.64 8.03
CA ASP A 538 22.29 4.32 7.75
C ASP A 538 22.09 5.66 7.02
N CYS A 539 21.07 5.75 6.15
CA CYS A 539 20.73 6.98 5.44
C CYS A 539 20.22 8.11 6.36
N CYS A 540 19.77 7.82 7.58
CA CYS A 540 19.36 8.85 8.55
C CYS A 540 20.59 9.53 9.19
N GLY A 541 21.69 8.81 9.41
CA GLY A 541 22.90 9.34 10.05
C GLY A 541 23.66 10.37 9.20
N LYS A 542 23.45 10.38 7.88
CA LYS A 542 24.14 11.29 6.95
C LYS A 542 23.55 12.71 6.93
N GLU A 543 22.38 12.92 7.52
CA GLU A 543 21.72 14.23 7.61
C GLU A 543 22.35 15.12 8.70
N VAL A 544 22.87 14.51 9.77
CA VAL A 544 23.47 15.22 10.93
C VAL A 544 24.80 15.90 10.59
N VAL A 545 25.43 15.58 9.46
CA VAL A 545 26.74 16.14 9.05
C VAL A 545 26.59 17.28 8.02
N MET A 546 25.36 17.56 7.55
CA MET A 546 25.09 18.60 6.54
C MET A 546 24.15 19.73 7.02
N MET A 547 23.72 19.71 8.28
CA MET A 547 23.27 20.91 9.00
C MET A 547 24.44 21.46 9.83
#